data_AF-A0A2R6EG37-F1
#
_entry.id   AF-A0A2R6EG37-F1
#
_cell.length_a   1.000
_cell.length_b   1.000
_cell.length_c   1.000
_cell.angle_alpha   90.00
_cell.angle_beta   90.00
_cell.angle_gamma   90.00
#
_symmetry.space_group_name_H-M   'P 1'
#
loop_
_entity.id
_entity.type
_entity.pdbx_description
1 polymer ?
#
loop_
_entity_poly.entity_id
_entity_poly.type
_entity_poly.pdbx_seq_one_letter_code
_entity_poly.pdbx_strand_id
1 'polypeptide(L)'
;MTVTVDGQSVSVDLPADADSDEAAAIATAVGAHLTDRARAAAAAASATEETPDRADQWTLATRMKAVGKRRWPDDVDRGDEWKAAARSFY
;
A
#
# COMPACT_ATOMS: atom_id res chain seq x y z
N MET A 1 -18.29 -18.04 20.37
CA MET A 1 -17.20 -18.97 19.96
C MET A 1 -15.88 -18.22 19.96
N THR A 2 -14.73 -18.87 20.17
CA THR A 2 -13.40 -18.23 20.11
C THR A 2 -12.56 -18.78 18.96
N VAL A 3 -11.94 -17.89 18.18
CA VAL A 3 -10.98 -18.23 17.12
C VAL A 3 -9.62 -17.65 17.49
N THR A 4 -8.56 -18.44 17.35
CA THR A 4 -7.18 -18.02 17.57
C THR A 4 -6.50 -17.68 16.25
N VAL A 5 -5.99 -16.46 16.13
CA VAL A 5 -5.22 -15.98 14.97
C VAL A 5 -3.97 -15.28 15.47
N ASP A 6 -2.81 -15.69 14.99
CA ASP A 6 -1.50 -15.13 15.37
C ASP A 6 -1.28 -15.02 16.90
N GLY A 7 -1.81 -16.00 17.65
CA GLY A 7 -1.74 -16.02 19.11
C GLY A 7 -2.75 -15.14 19.84
N GLN A 8 -3.56 -14.36 19.12
CA GLN A 8 -4.65 -13.57 19.68
C GLN A 8 -5.96 -14.36 19.63
N SER A 9 -6.72 -14.32 20.73
CA SER A 9 -8.06 -14.92 20.81
C SER A 9 -9.12 -13.87 20.49
N VAL A 10 -9.95 -14.14 19.47
CA VAL A 10 -11.06 -13.28 19.06
C VAL A 10 -12.37 -13.97 19.39
N SER A 11 -13.28 -13.24 20.03
CA SER A 11 -14.65 -13.71 20.26
C SER A 11 -15.49 -13.46 19.02
N VAL A 12 -16.16 -14.51 18.55
CA VAL A 12 -17.09 -14.49 17.41
C VAL A 12 -18.45 -14.94 17.90
N ASP A 13 -19.44 -14.09 17.71
CA ASP A 13 -20.84 -14.45 17.92
C ASP A 13 -21.36 -15.23 16.72
N LEU A 14 -22.00 -16.37 17.01
CA LEU A 14 -22.61 -17.22 16.00
C LEU A 14 -24.14 -16.99 16.00
N PRO A 15 -24.82 -17.17 14.85
CA PRO A 15 -26.27 -17.25 14.81
C PRO A 15 -26.79 -18.32 15.78
N ALA A 16 -27.96 -18.07 16.37
CA ALA A 16 -28.54 -18.97 17.37
C ALA A 16 -28.95 -20.33 16.80
N ASP A 17 -29.21 -20.37 15.50
CA ASP A 17 -29.66 -21.50 14.69
C ASP A 17 -28.54 -22.17 13.89
N ALA A 18 -27.29 -21.69 14.01
CA ALA A 18 -26.17 -22.29 13.30
C ALA A 18 -25.88 -23.70 13.79
N ASP A 19 -25.90 -24.66 12.86
CA ASP A 19 -25.45 -26.02 13.15
C ASP A 19 -23.92 -26.11 13.25
N SER A 20 -23.40 -27.31 13.55
CA SER A 20 -21.96 -27.52 13.71
C SER A 20 -21.17 -27.27 12.42
N ASP A 21 -21.75 -27.60 11.26
CA ASP A 21 -21.10 -27.47 9.97
C ASP A 21 -21.09 -26.00 9.54
N GLU A 22 -22.20 -25.29 9.76
CA GLU A 22 -22.31 -23.85 9.57
C GLU A 22 -21.37 -23.07 10.49
N ALA A 23 -21.32 -23.42 11.78
CA ALA A 23 -20.38 -22.83 12.74
C ALA A 23 -18.93 -23.03 12.29
N ALA A 24 -18.57 -24.22 11.81
CA ALA A 24 -17.25 -24.52 11.29
C ALA A 24 -16.93 -23.71 10.01
N ALA A 25 -17.89 -23.55 9.11
CA ALA A 25 -17.74 -22.74 7.91
C ALA A 25 -17.50 -21.26 8.25
N ILE A 26 -18.28 -20.69 9.18
CA ILE A 26 -18.11 -19.32 9.66
C ILE A 26 -16.74 -19.14 10.29
N ALA A 27 -16.34 -20.04 11.20
CA ALA A 27 -15.05 -19.99 11.86
C ALA A 27 -13.89 -20.03 10.86
N THR A 28 -13.99 -20.87 9.84
CA THR A 28 -12.99 -21.01 8.78
C THR A 28 -12.91 -19.72 7.95
N ALA A 29 -14.04 -19.16 7.55
CA ALA A 29 -14.08 -17.91 6.77
C ALA A 29 -13.48 -16.74 7.55
N VAL A 30 -13.85 -16.59 8.83
CA VAL A 30 -13.32 -15.53 9.70
C VAL A 30 -11.82 -15.73 9.94
N GLY A 31 -11.38 -16.94 10.25
CA GLY A 31 -9.96 -17.25 10.44
C GLY A 31 -9.13 -16.96 9.20
N ALA A 32 -9.61 -17.40 8.02
CA ALA A 32 -8.95 -17.13 6.74
C ALA A 32 -8.83 -15.63 6.45
N HIS A 33 -9.89 -14.86 6.67
CA HIS A 33 -9.87 -13.41 6.47
C HIS A 33 -8.86 -12.71 7.39
N LEU A 34 -8.83 -13.08 8.68
CA LEU A 34 -7.89 -12.49 9.64
C LEU A 34 -6.44 -12.82 9.31
N THR A 35 -6.15 -14.07 8.91
CA THR A 35 -4.80 -14.47 8.45
C THR A 35 -4.38 -13.74 7.17
N ASP A 36 -5.29 -13.59 6.21
CA ASP A 36 -5.02 -12.83 4.97
C ASP A 36 -4.66 -11.37 5.28
N ARG A 37 -5.45 -10.73 6.15
CA ARG A 37 -5.21 -9.35 6.59
C ARG A 37 -3.87 -9.21 7.31
N ALA A 38 -3.48 -10.17 8.14
CA ALA A 38 -2.18 -10.18 8.81
C ALA A 38 -1.02 -10.29 7.80
N ARG A 39 -1.14 -11.17 6.80
CA ARG A 39 -0.16 -11.29 5.71
C ARG A 39 -0.05 -10.01 4.88
N ALA A 40 -1.17 -9.38 4.54
CA ALA A 40 -1.18 -8.12 3.82
C ALA A 40 -0.51 -6.99 4.61
N ALA A 41 -0.76 -6.91 5.92
CA ALA A 41 -0.10 -5.95 6.80
C ALA A 41 1.42 -6.20 6.90
N ALA A 42 1.85 -7.45 7.02
CA ALA A 42 3.26 -7.82 7.03
C ALA A 42 3.94 -7.45 5.69
N ALA A 43 3.29 -7.72 4.56
CA ALA A 43 3.79 -7.34 3.24
C ALA A 43 3.90 -5.82 3.08
N ALA A 44 2.92 -5.04 3.57
CA ALA A 44 2.98 -3.58 3.54
C ALA A 44 4.10 -3.02 4.43
N ALA A 45 4.35 -3.63 5.59
CA ALA A 45 5.48 -3.25 6.45
C ALA A 45 6.83 -3.54 5.78
N SER A 46 6.97 -4.68 5.10
CA SER A 46 8.18 -5.01 4.32
C SER A 46 8.31 -4.16 3.04
N ALA A 47 7.21 -3.67 2.47
CA ALA A 47 7.24 -2.76 1.32
C ALA A 47 7.66 -1.32 1.69
N THR A 48 7.97 -1.05 2.96
CA THR A 48 8.59 0.21 3.41
C THR A 48 10.10 0.26 3.11
N GLU A 49 10.64 -0.68 2.32
CA GLU A 49 11.94 -0.51 1.69
C GLU A 49 11.82 0.44 0.49
N GLU A 50 12.13 1.71 0.75
CA GLU A 50 12.48 2.79 -0.20
C GLU A 50 11.84 2.70 -1.60
N THR A 51 10.56 3.03 -1.74
CA THR A 51 10.20 3.81 -2.92
C THR A 51 10.91 5.16 -2.79
N PRO A 52 11.90 5.48 -3.64
CA PRO A 52 12.57 6.76 -3.58
C PRO A 52 11.50 7.85 -3.66
N ASP A 53 11.55 8.82 -2.74
CA ASP A 53 10.59 9.91 -2.69
C ASP A 53 10.81 10.80 -3.92
N ARG A 54 10.12 10.47 -5.02
CA ARG A 54 10.24 11.19 -6.29
C ARG A 54 9.38 12.44 -6.28
N ALA A 55 9.89 13.50 -6.89
CA ALA A 55 9.14 14.70 -7.16
C ALA A 55 8.07 14.43 -8.23
N ASP A 56 6.91 15.09 -8.10
CA ASP A 56 5.88 15.03 -9.14
C ASP A 56 6.41 15.69 -10.43
N GLN A 57 6.39 14.93 -11.53
CA GLN A 57 6.78 15.37 -12.89
C GLN A 57 6.14 16.69 -13.32
N TRP A 58 4.93 16.98 -12.85
CA TRP A 58 4.18 18.20 -13.18
C TRP A 58 4.72 19.45 -12.49
N THR A 59 5.46 19.30 -11.38
CA THR A 59 6.10 20.41 -10.65
C THR A 59 7.03 21.23 -11.55
N LEU A 60 7.67 20.57 -12.52
CA LEU A 60 8.58 21.21 -13.47
C LEU A 60 7.90 21.71 -14.76
N ALA A 61 6.59 21.52 -14.92
CA ALA A 61 5.95 21.64 -16.22
C ALA A 61 5.95 23.04 -16.82
N THR A 62 5.68 24.05 -16.01
CA THR A 62 5.72 25.45 -16.46
C THR A 62 7.12 25.84 -16.97
N ARG A 63 8.18 25.34 -16.34
CA ARG A 63 9.56 25.63 -16.75
C ARG A 63 9.98 24.84 -17.99
N MET A 64 9.67 23.54 -18.05
CA MET A 64 9.94 22.72 -19.23
C MET A 64 9.27 23.30 -20.48
N LYS A 65 8.04 23.80 -20.32
CA LYS A 65 7.32 24.53 -21.38
C LYS A 65 8.06 25.80 -21.81
N ALA A 66 8.61 26.57 -20.87
CA ALA A 66 9.34 27.81 -21.18
C ALA A 66 10.64 27.56 -21.98
N VAL A 67 11.27 26.40 -21.82
CA VAL A 67 12.46 25.99 -22.58
C VAL A 67 12.16 25.13 -23.82
N GLY A 68 10.87 24.96 -24.16
CA GLY A 68 10.45 24.20 -25.35
C GLY A 68 10.67 22.69 -25.26
N LYS A 69 10.93 22.13 -24.08
CA LYS A 69 11.07 20.69 -23.89
C LYS A 69 9.68 20.04 -23.77
N ARG A 70 9.49 18.92 -24.48
CA ARG A 70 8.22 18.18 -24.57
C ARG A 70 8.16 16.94 -23.66
N ARG A 71 9.27 16.58 -23.00
CA ARG A 71 9.35 15.45 -22.05
C ARG A 71 9.76 15.96 -20.68
N TRP A 72 9.08 15.46 -19.65
CA TRP A 72 9.35 15.78 -18.25
C TRP A 72 10.25 14.69 -17.64
N PRO A 73 11.22 15.05 -16.80
CA PRO A 73 11.93 14.06 -16.00
C PRO A 73 10.97 13.35 -15.05
N ASP A 74 10.91 12.01 -15.15
CA ASP A 74 10.15 11.15 -14.24
C ASP A 74 11.00 10.57 -13.09
N ASP A 75 12.33 10.73 -13.19
CA ASP A 75 13.30 10.23 -12.22
C ASP A 75 14.01 11.41 -11.51
N VAL A 76 13.26 12.14 -10.68
CA VAL A 76 13.79 13.27 -9.91
C VAL A 76 13.48 13.05 -8.44
N ASP A 77 14.50 13.04 -7.59
CA ASP A 77 14.32 13.00 -6.15
C ASP A 77 13.65 14.28 -5.63
N ARG A 78 12.80 14.15 -4.61
CA ARG A 78 12.19 15.30 -3.94
C ARG A 78 13.29 16.20 -3.38
N GLY A 79 13.22 17.50 -3.68
CA GLY A 79 14.24 18.51 -3.35
C GLY A 79 15.29 18.76 -4.44
N ASP A 80 15.41 17.87 -5.43
CA ASP A 80 16.35 17.99 -6.55
C ASP A 80 15.70 18.55 -7.84
N GLU A 81 14.48 19.06 -7.75
CA GLU A 81 13.70 19.59 -8.88
C GLU A 81 14.46 20.72 -9.58
N TRP A 82 15.13 21.57 -8.82
CA TRP A 82 15.93 22.68 -9.34
C TRP A 82 17.20 22.23 -10.06
N LYS A 83 17.85 21.17 -9.57
CA LYS A 83 19.02 20.57 -10.23
C LYS A 83 18.60 19.90 -11.54
N ALA A 84 17.48 19.17 -11.53
CA ALA A 84 16.91 18.55 -12.73
C ALA A 84 16.49 19.60 -13.77
N ALA A 85 15.87 20.70 -13.33
CA ALA A 85 15.53 21.82 -14.19
C ALA A 85 16.77 22.43 -14.84
N ALA A 86 17.84 22.70 -14.07
CA ALA A 86 19.09 23.27 -14.58
C ALA A 86 19.77 22.40 -15.65
N ARG A 87 19.78 21.07 -15.47
CA ARG A 87 20.34 20.13 -16.48
C ARG A 87 19.55 20.12 -17.80
N SER A 88 18.26 20.49 -17.76
CA SER A 88 17.41 20.48 -18.94
C SER A 88 17.66 21.65 -19.90
N PHE A 89 18.48 22.62 -19.50
CA PHE A 89 18.91 23.74 -20.35
C PHE A 89 20.13 23.38 -21.24
N TYR A 90 20.73 22.20 -21.07
CA TYR A 90 21.80 21.68 -21.92
C TYR A 90 21.27 20.64 -22.93
#